data_AF-A0A819E6K7-F1
#
_entry.id   AF-A0A819E6K7-F1
#
_cell.length_a   1.000
_cell.length_b   1.000
_cell.length_c   1.000
_cell.angle_alpha   90.00
_cell.angle_beta   90.00
_cell.angle_gamma   90.00
#
_symmetry.space_group_name_H-M   'P 1'
#
loop_
_entity.id
_entity.type
_entity.pdbx_description
1 polymer ?
#
loop_
_entity_poly.entity_id
_entity_poly.type
_entity_poly.pdbx_seq_one_letter_code
_entity_poly.pdbx_strand_id
1 'polypeptide(L)'
;MNKPRQPLVKSIAQHNALNQNVKKSNPSLIFINTHINGSRLRAMIDTGATHLFITQGAISTLYHSAIPPCDRIAQLGDGQTTLKIVSEIQLFLQFNKVFTPLNVLVVKTMNTDFILGSDWCTKNAARIDYENNQVSIRSSCGRIFIPYHKSIDCLTLDVKSINVIHIPPRESCTVQAKVELSSADTVYFSPVDLIQSEKSVVMPPSLLHINNYTTYLEVYNPHDYTYTLPMSTLLGRVTHTPYEMHSCLLFDTSRETLSLSPQHHIFNTIELEQKPSETSNTIDKLITHIKNVPEQQQLRLILQQHMKIFDISKITQANMHIQHTINTGDSLPISSRPYPRTIEQRRDMTIDFSD
;
A
#
# COMPACT_ATOMS: atom_id res chain seq x y z
N MET A 1 71.77 -22.84 -7.93
CA MET A 1 71.00 -23.51 -6.86
C MET A 1 69.56 -23.03 -6.92
N ASN A 2 68.71 -23.87 -7.48
CA ASN A 2 67.27 -23.65 -7.65
C ASN A 2 66.56 -23.81 -6.30
N LYS A 3 65.80 -22.79 -5.87
CA LYS A 3 64.71 -22.98 -4.91
C LYS A 3 63.38 -23.08 -5.67
N PRO A 4 62.55 -24.08 -5.38
CA PRO A 4 61.38 -24.42 -6.19
C PRO A 4 60.19 -23.48 -5.91
N ARG A 5 59.41 -23.21 -6.96
CA ARG A 5 58.08 -22.60 -6.87
C ARG A 5 57.15 -23.54 -6.09
N GLN A 6 56.58 -23.05 -4.98
CA GLN A 6 55.45 -23.72 -4.32
C GLN A 6 54.13 -23.38 -5.04
N PRO A 7 53.20 -24.34 -5.19
CA PRO A 7 52.07 -24.22 -6.09
C PRO A 7 50.88 -23.47 -5.49
N LEU A 8 50.17 -22.83 -6.41
CA LEU A 8 48.94 -22.05 -6.35
C LEU A 8 47.73 -22.87 -5.84
N VAL A 9 47.75 -23.37 -4.59
CA VAL A 9 46.62 -24.17 -4.04
C VAL A 9 46.06 -23.61 -2.72
N LYS A 10 46.71 -22.64 -2.08
CA LYS A 10 46.17 -21.99 -0.86
C LYS A 10 45.19 -20.84 -1.12
N SER A 11 45.01 -20.41 -2.38
CA SER A 11 44.13 -19.29 -2.74
C SER A 11 42.66 -19.68 -2.96
N ILE A 12 42.35 -20.96 -3.17
CA ILE A 12 40.97 -21.40 -3.48
C ILE A 12 40.22 -21.84 -2.21
N ALA A 13 40.94 -22.32 -1.18
CA ALA A 13 40.33 -22.69 0.10
C ALA A 13 39.91 -21.49 0.97
N GLN A 14 40.54 -20.31 0.80
CA GLN A 14 40.15 -19.08 1.52
C GLN A 14 39.02 -18.30 0.82
N HIS A 15 38.74 -18.55 -0.47
CA HIS A 15 37.60 -17.93 -1.16
C HIS A 15 36.27 -18.66 -0.92
N ASN A 16 36.29 -19.95 -0.58
CA ASN A 16 35.08 -20.70 -0.27
C ASN A 16 34.65 -20.61 1.21
N ALA A 17 35.49 -20.04 2.08
CA ALA A 17 35.15 -19.82 3.50
C ALA A 17 34.48 -18.45 3.77
N LEU A 18 34.40 -17.55 2.79
CA LEU A 18 33.68 -16.28 2.93
C LEU A 18 32.21 -16.33 2.47
N ASN A 19 31.80 -17.42 1.79
CA ASN A 19 30.45 -17.61 1.25
C ASN A 19 29.53 -18.47 2.13
N GLN A 20 29.92 -18.72 3.39
CA GLN A 20 29.08 -19.38 4.38
C GLN A 20 28.76 -18.51 5.61
N ASN A 21 28.83 -17.19 5.46
CA ASN A 21 27.96 -16.34 6.27
C ASN A 21 26.53 -16.54 5.76
N VAL A 22 25.89 -17.59 6.26
CA VAL A 22 24.44 -17.72 6.35
C VAL A 22 23.92 -16.32 6.68
N LYS A 23 23.22 -15.69 5.73
CA LYS A 23 22.55 -14.40 5.89
C LYS A 23 21.69 -14.52 7.15
N LYS A 24 22.22 -14.11 8.30
CA LYS A 24 21.40 -13.75 9.46
C LYS A 24 20.56 -12.59 8.94
N SER A 25 19.30 -12.85 8.65
CA SER A 25 18.39 -11.76 8.28
C SER A 25 18.33 -10.83 9.47
N ASN A 26 18.85 -9.62 9.33
CA ASN A 26 18.65 -8.60 10.34
C ASN A 26 17.14 -8.40 10.52
N PRO A 27 16.66 -8.26 11.76
CA PRO A 27 15.25 -7.97 11.99
C PRO A 27 14.91 -6.64 11.31
N SER A 28 14.00 -6.69 10.34
CA SER A 28 13.53 -5.53 9.59
C SER A 28 12.13 -5.15 10.03
N LEU A 29 11.82 -3.86 10.02
CA LEU A 29 10.44 -3.39 10.13
C LEU A 29 9.61 -3.89 8.94
N ILE A 30 8.32 -4.10 9.19
CA ILE A 30 7.39 -4.64 8.21
C ILE A 30 6.58 -3.48 7.63
N PHE A 31 6.76 -3.23 6.34
CA PHE A 31 6.00 -2.21 5.62
C PHE A 31 5.16 -2.81 4.51
N ILE A 32 3.91 -2.37 4.43
CA ILE A 32 3.00 -2.69 3.33
C ILE A 32 2.63 -1.44 2.56
N ASN A 33 2.46 -1.60 1.24
CA ASN A 33 1.89 -0.55 0.40
C ASN A 33 0.38 -0.54 0.59
N THR A 34 -0.18 0.63 0.88
CA THR A 34 -1.61 0.82 1.08
C THR A 34 -2.13 1.94 0.19
N HIS A 35 -3.45 1.97 -0.02
CA HIS A 35 -4.13 3.13 -0.57
C HIS A 35 -5.04 3.69 0.52
N ILE A 36 -4.82 4.94 0.92
CA ILE A 36 -5.61 5.66 1.92
C ILE A 36 -6.35 6.78 1.21
N ASN A 37 -7.69 6.73 1.23
CA ASN A 37 -8.55 7.69 0.53
C ASN A 37 -8.14 7.91 -0.94
N GLY A 38 -7.70 6.84 -1.61
CA GLY A 38 -7.26 6.84 -3.01
C GLY A 38 -5.78 7.17 -3.22
N SER A 39 -5.09 7.72 -2.23
CA SER A 39 -3.65 8.05 -2.32
C SER A 39 -2.79 6.92 -1.80
N ARG A 40 -1.67 6.62 -2.48
CA ARG A 40 -0.72 5.60 -2.03
C ARG A 40 0.01 6.09 -0.78
N LEU A 41 0.03 5.26 0.25
CA LEU A 41 0.77 5.51 1.49
C LEU A 41 1.45 4.22 1.93
N ARG A 42 2.65 4.30 2.49
CA ARG A 42 3.32 3.14 3.07
C ARG A 42 2.97 3.05 4.54
N ALA A 43 2.48 1.89 4.98
CA ALA A 43 2.10 1.67 6.37
C ALA A 43 3.08 0.70 7.04
N MET A 44 3.57 1.06 8.21
CA MET A 44 4.30 0.15 9.09
C MET A 44 3.29 -0.73 9.83
N ILE A 45 3.51 -2.04 9.84
CA ILE A 45 2.78 -2.94 10.72
C ILE A 45 3.53 -3.00 12.04
N ASP A 46 2.88 -2.55 13.11
CA ASP A 46 3.44 -2.54 14.45
C ASP A 46 2.47 -3.21 15.43
N THR A 47 2.74 -4.46 15.76
CA THR A 47 1.94 -5.20 16.73
C THR A 47 2.13 -4.71 18.17
N GLY A 48 3.17 -3.90 18.44
CA GLY A 48 3.40 -3.24 19.73
C GLY A 48 2.60 -1.95 19.89
N ALA A 49 2.13 -1.35 18.80
CA ALA A 49 1.22 -0.21 18.83
C ALA A 49 -0.22 -0.69 19.11
N THR A 50 -0.93 -0.02 20.02
CA THR A 50 -2.32 -0.36 20.36
C THR A 50 -3.35 0.25 19.41
N HIS A 51 -2.97 1.30 18.67
CA HIS A 51 -3.85 2.09 17.81
C HIS A 51 -3.21 2.34 16.45
N LEU A 52 -4.02 2.79 15.48
CA LEU A 52 -3.52 3.37 14.25
C LEU A 52 -3.04 4.81 14.47
N PHE A 53 -1.87 5.15 13.93
CA PHE A 53 -1.31 6.50 14.01
C PHE A 53 -0.92 7.02 12.62
N ILE A 54 -1.13 8.31 12.37
CA ILE A 54 -0.66 9.00 11.16
C ILE A 54 -0.01 10.34 11.53
N THR A 55 1.05 10.71 10.82
CA THR A 55 1.68 12.03 11.02
C THR A 55 0.86 13.14 10.38
N GLN A 56 0.96 14.35 10.93
CA GLN A 56 0.32 15.55 10.38
C GLN A 56 0.87 15.90 8.98
N GLY A 57 2.13 15.56 8.71
CA GLY A 57 2.74 15.71 7.38
C GLY A 57 2.20 14.71 6.36
N ALA A 58 1.92 13.46 6.77
CA ALA A 58 1.34 12.48 5.87
C ALA A 58 -0.12 12.79 5.56
N ILE A 59 -0.92 13.15 6.58
CA ILE A 59 -2.34 13.43 6.38
C ILE A 59 -2.59 14.64 5.47
N SER A 60 -1.73 15.66 5.48
CA SER A 60 -1.88 16.84 4.62
C SER A 60 -1.77 16.53 3.12
N THR A 61 -1.24 15.35 2.76
CA THR A 61 -1.15 14.86 1.37
C THR A 61 -2.36 14.02 0.94
N LEU A 62 -3.27 13.72 1.87
CA LEU A 62 -4.43 12.86 1.63
C LEU A 62 -5.70 13.69 1.55
N TYR A 63 -6.69 13.22 0.80
CA TYR A 63 -8.05 13.74 0.93
C TYR A 63 -8.62 13.30 2.26
N HIS A 64 -9.07 14.22 3.11
CA HIS A 64 -9.69 13.89 4.39
C HIS A 64 -10.72 14.96 4.80
N SER A 65 -11.67 14.57 5.65
CA SER A 65 -12.58 15.52 6.30
C SER A 65 -11.83 16.47 7.23
N ALA A 66 -12.47 17.56 7.65
CA ALA A 66 -11.88 18.48 8.62
C ALA A 66 -11.33 17.72 9.84
N ILE A 67 -10.16 18.16 10.34
CA ILE A 67 -9.44 17.55 11.46
C ILE A 67 -9.91 18.24 12.74
N PRO A 68 -10.86 17.68 13.51
CA PRO A 68 -11.28 18.30 14.76
C PRO A 68 -10.13 18.21 15.78
N PRO A 69 -9.81 19.29 16.52
CA PRO A 69 -8.79 19.20 17.54
C PRO A 69 -9.21 18.21 18.63
N CYS A 70 -8.26 17.41 19.06
CA CYS A 70 -8.37 16.52 20.20
C CYS A 70 -7.19 16.81 21.16
N ASP A 71 -7.41 16.63 22.45
CA ASP A 71 -6.35 16.73 23.46
C ASP A 71 -6.23 15.41 24.20
N ARG A 72 -5.75 14.40 23.46
CA ARG A 72 -5.45 13.06 23.98
C ARG A 72 -3.94 12.85 24.00
N ILE A 73 -3.51 11.96 24.86
CA ILE A 73 -2.11 11.53 24.95
C ILE A 73 -2.07 10.02 24.75
N ALA A 74 -1.16 9.56 23.91
CA ALA A 74 -0.76 8.15 23.83
C ALA A 74 0.57 7.97 24.58
N GLN A 75 0.68 6.89 25.34
CA GLN A 75 1.92 6.51 26.01
C GLN A 75 2.69 5.54 25.10
N LEU A 76 3.99 5.74 24.95
CA LEU A 76 4.85 4.83 24.21
C LEU A 76 5.21 3.60 25.05
N GLY A 77 5.74 2.57 24.38
CA GLY A 77 6.06 1.28 25.00
C GLY A 77 7.14 1.32 26.10
N ASP A 78 7.84 2.45 26.26
CA ASP A 78 8.78 2.69 27.35
C ASP A 78 8.11 3.09 28.67
N GLY A 79 6.80 3.35 28.65
CA GLY A 79 6.02 3.79 29.81
C GLY A 79 6.34 5.20 30.31
N GLN A 80 7.23 5.95 29.64
CA GLN A 80 7.66 7.28 30.09
C GLN A 80 7.40 8.35 29.02
N THR A 81 7.62 8.02 27.76
CA THR A 81 7.44 8.96 26.66
C THR A 81 5.98 9.02 26.25
N THR A 82 5.52 10.23 25.98
CA THR A 82 4.14 10.50 25.56
C THR A 82 4.09 11.14 24.19
N LEU A 83 3.12 10.74 23.38
CA LEU A 83 2.78 11.33 22.10
C LEU A 83 1.48 12.11 22.25
N LYS A 84 1.53 13.42 21.97
CA LYS A 84 0.33 14.24 21.89
C LYS A 84 -0.46 13.90 20.63
N ILE A 85 -1.71 13.49 20.82
CA ILE A 85 -2.68 13.27 19.75
C ILE A 85 -3.32 14.61 19.43
N VAL A 86 -3.19 15.03 18.19
CA VAL A 86 -3.73 16.30 17.68
C VAL A 86 -5.19 16.14 17.28
N SER A 87 -5.57 14.95 16.81
CA SER A 87 -6.92 14.66 16.32
C SER A 87 -7.16 13.16 16.18
N GLU A 88 -8.40 12.79 15.98
CA GLU A 88 -8.83 11.46 15.56
C GLU A 88 -9.73 11.62 14.32
N ILE A 89 -9.36 10.92 13.24
CA ILE A 89 -10.05 11.04 11.95
C ILE A 89 -10.39 9.68 11.37
N GLN A 90 -11.43 9.65 10.54
CA GLN A 90 -11.77 8.46 9.79
C GLN A 90 -11.13 8.47 8.41
N LEU A 91 -10.39 7.42 8.08
CA LEU A 91 -9.77 7.19 6.77
C LEU A 91 -10.28 5.87 6.18
N PHE A 92 -10.20 5.72 4.86
CA PHE A 92 -10.53 4.48 4.17
C PHE A 92 -9.25 3.85 3.64
N LEU A 93 -8.92 2.69 4.21
CA LEU A 93 -7.85 1.84 3.72
C LEU A 93 -8.36 0.93 2.63
N GLN A 94 -7.65 0.88 1.51
CA GLN A 94 -7.96 0.03 0.39
C GLN A 94 -6.82 -0.96 0.12
N PHE A 95 -7.19 -2.25 0.12
CA PHE A 95 -6.39 -3.31 -0.48
C PHE A 95 -7.19 -3.92 -1.63
N ASN A 96 -6.65 -3.90 -2.84
CA ASN A 96 -7.37 -4.28 -4.06
C ASN A 96 -8.69 -3.51 -4.19
N LYS A 97 -9.84 -4.21 -4.12
CA LYS A 97 -11.19 -3.64 -4.18
C LYS A 97 -11.90 -3.62 -2.81
N VAL A 98 -11.19 -3.93 -1.72
CA VAL A 98 -11.77 -3.97 -0.37
C VAL A 98 -11.41 -2.69 0.36
N PHE A 99 -12.45 -1.99 0.84
CA PHE A 99 -12.36 -0.75 1.59
C PHE A 99 -12.66 -1.02 3.07
N THR A 100 -11.74 -0.61 3.93
CA THR A 100 -11.84 -0.77 5.38
C THR A 100 -11.79 0.61 6.03
N PRO A 101 -12.85 1.06 6.72
CA PRO A 101 -12.79 2.29 7.50
C PRO A 101 -11.86 2.10 8.71
N LEU A 102 -11.02 3.10 8.91
CA LEU A 102 -10.02 3.21 9.96
C LEU A 102 -10.30 4.45 10.79
N ASN A 103 -10.28 4.31 12.12
CA ASN A 103 -10.18 5.46 13.00
C ASN A 103 -8.70 5.63 13.34
N VAL A 104 -8.12 6.76 12.97
CA VAL A 104 -6.68 6.98 12.99
C VAL A 104 -6.37 8.19 13.87
N LEU A 105 -5.41 8.02 14.78
CA LEU A 105 -4.93 9.08 15.65
C LEU A 105 -3.86 9.90 14.93
N VAL A 106 -4.09 11.20 14.81
CA VAL A 106 -3.16 12.14 14.17
C VAL A 106 -2.17 12.64 15.20
N VAL A 107 -0.88 12.57 14.88
CA VAL A 107 0.21 13.09 15.71
C VAL A 107 1.09 14.04 14.92
N LYS A 108 1.83 14.92 15.58
CA LYS A 108 2.69 15.89 14.86
C LYS A 108 3.79 15.19 14.06
N THR A 109 4.57 14.34 14.72
CA THR A 109 5.77 13.71 14.14
C THR A 109 5.98 12.32 14.70
N MET A 110 6.43 11.39 13.85
CA MET A 110 6.89 10.03 14.19
C MET A 110 7.97 9.61 13.19
N ASN A 111 8.67 8.51 13.46
CA ASN A 111 9.69 7.95 12.56
C ASN A 111 9.10 7.27 11.31
N THR A 112 7.78 7.17 11.23
CA THR A 112 7.06 6.67 10.06
C THR A 112 5.77 7.45 9.89
N ASP A 113 5.32 7.57 8.64
CA ASP A 113 4.14 8.35 8.27
C ASP A 113 2.85 7.73 8.76
N PHE A 114 2.75 6.40 8.75
CA PHE A 114 1.53 5.68 9.07
C PHE A 114 1.79 4.34 9.72
N ILE A 115 1.14 4.08 10.85
CA ILE A 115 1.24 2.86 11.65
C ILE A 115 -0.11 2.15 11.66
N LEU A 116 -0.10 0.87 11.28
CA LEU A 116 -1.18 -0.08 11.53
C LEU A 116 -0.90 -0.83 12.83
N GLY A 117 -1.65 -0.47 13.86
CA GLY A 117 -1.54 -1.06 15.18
C GLY A 117 -2.16 -2.46 15.29
N SER A 118 -2.05 -3.01 16.49
CA SER A 118 -2.66 -4.27 16.90
C SER A 118 -4.19 -4.25 16.84
N ASP A 119 -4.84 -3.09 16.96
CA ASP A 119 -6.29 -2.93 16.77
C ASP A 119 -6.73 -3.28 15.35
N TRP A 120 -6.03 -2.75 14.34
CA TRP A 120 -6.23 -3.10 12.95
C TRP A 120 -5.88 -4.57 12.69
N CYS A 121 -4.74 -5.04 13.22
CA CYS A 121 -4.31 -6.43 13.03
C CYS A 121 -5.35 -7.41 13.58
N THR A 122 -5.84 -7.16 14.78
CA THR A 122 -6.84 -8.00 15.47
C THR A 122 -8.17 -7.97 14.73
N LYS A 123 -8.67 -6.77 14.39
CA LYS A 123 -9.93 -6.57 13.65
C LYS A 123 -9.94 -7.33 12.33
N ASN A 124 -8.81 -7.40 11.64
CA ASN A 124 -8.68 -8.05 10.33
C ASN A 124 -8.13 -9.48 10.40
N ALA A 125 -7.94 -10.06 11.59
CA ALA A 125 -7.29 -11.35 11.80
C ALA A 125 -5.99 -11.51 10.97
N ALA A 126 -5.17 -10.45 11.01
CA ALA A 126 -3.93 -10.34 10.26
C ALA A 126 -2.97 -11.47 10.66
N ARG A 127 -2.34 -12.11 9.67
CA ARG A 127 -1.26 -13.08 9.87
C ARG A 127 -0.03 -12.60 9.13
N ILE A 128 1.08 -12.47 9.85
CA ILE A 128 2.37 -12.09 9.30
C ILE A 128 3.14 -13.38 9.00
N ASP A 129 3.49 -13.57 7.74
CA ASP A 129 4.24 -14.71 7.24
C ASP A 129 5.65 -14.26 6.84
N TYR A 130 6.60 -14.54 7.72
CA TYR A 130 8.00 -14.15 7.60
C TYR A 130 8.79 -14.97 6.57
N GLU A 131 8.30 -16.15 6.24
CA GLU A 131 8.89 -17.04 5.25
C GLU A 131 8.57 -16.51 3.85
N ASN A 132 7.30 -16.19 3.59
CA ASN A 132 6.84 -15.71 2.30
C ASN A 132 6.84 -14.17 2.15
N ASN A 133 7.24 -13.43 3.19
CA ASN A 133 7.20 -11.96 3.25
C ASN A 133 5.82 -11.39 2.89
N GLN A 134 4.77 -11.91 3.51
CA GLN A 134 3.40 -11.51 3.23
C GLN A 134 2.57 -11.32 4.51
N VAL A 135 1.65 -10.37 4.48
CA VAL A 135 0.62 -10.20 5.49
C VAL A 135 -0.69 -10.62 4.89
N SER A 136 -1.41 -11.51 5.55
CA SER A 136 -2.74 -11.90 5.11
C SER A 136 -3.83 -11.41 6.06
N ILE A 137 -4.87 -10.81 5.51
CA ILE A 137 -6.05 -10.34 6.25
C ILE A 137 -7.29 -11.13 5.86
N ARG A 138 -8.22 -11.28 6.81
CA ARG A 138 -9.50 -11.94 6.57
C ARG A 138 -10.47 -10.99 5.86
N SER A 139 -11.09 -11.48 4.80
CA SER A 139 -12.16 -10.85 4.04
C SER A 139 -13.38 -11.78 3.95
N SER A 140 -14.51 -11.24 3.51
CA SER A 140 -15.73 -12.02 3.27
C SER A 140 -15.58 -13.07 2.16
N CYS A 141 -14.61 -12.91 1.26
CA CYS A 141 -14.32 -13.82 0.15
C CYS A 141 -13.09 -14.72 0.39
N GLY A 142 -12.54 -14.77 1.62
CA GLY A 142 -11.33 -15.54 1.94
C GLY A 142 -10.24 -14.68 2.57
N ARG A 143 -8.98 -15.05 2.38
CA ARG A 143 -7.84 -14.23 2.82
C ARG A 143 -7.29 -13.40 1.66
N ILE A 144 -6.97 -12.14 1.96
CA ILE A 144 -6.22 -11.26 1.04
C ILE A 144 -4.77 -11.31 1.47
N PHE A 145 -3.89 -11.66 0.55
CA PHE A 145 -2.44 -11.69 0.77
C PHE A 145 -1.82 -10.41 0.23
N ILE A 146 -1.07 -9.74 1.10
CA ILE A 146 -0.44 -8.45 0.85
C ILE A 146 1.06 -8.69 0.98
N PRO A 147 1.84 -8.65 -0.10
CA PRO A 147 3.28 -8.75 0.02
C PRO A 147 3.78 -7.57 0.85
N TYR A 148 4.63 -7.85 1.83
CA TYR A 148 5.38 -6.81 2.53
C TYR A 148 6.83 -6.89 2.13
N HIS A 149 7.45 -5.73 2.03
CA HIS A 149 8.88 -5.68 1.89
C HIS A 149 9.45 -5.71 3.30
N LYS A 150 10.28 -6.71 3.60
CA LYS A 150 11.24 -6.56 4.70
C LYS A 150 11.96 -5.27 4.39
N SER A 151 11.88 -4.26 5.27
CA SER A 151 12.77 -3.12 5.10
C SER A 151 14.19 -3.69 5.19
N ILE A 152 14.85 -3.87 4.03
CA ILE A 152 16.18 -3.30 3.96
C ILE A 152 15.87 -1.87 4.34
N ASP A 153 16.24 -1.45 5.54
CA ASP A 153 16.11 -0.06 5.96
C ASP A 153 16.37 0.75 4.70
N CYS A 154 15.36 1.48 4.19
CA CYS A 154 15.64 2.46 3.16
C CYS A 154 16.53 3.43 3.92
N LEU A 155 17.83 3.14 3.93
CA LEU A 155 18.87 3.84 4.65
C LEU A 155 18.75 5.23 4.12
N THR A 156 18.00 6.03 4.88
CA THR A 156 17.73 7.41 4.56
C THR A 156 18.87 8.12 5.23
N LEU A 157 19.94 8.33 4.48
CA LEU A 157 21.17 8.87 5.01
C LEU A 157 21.20 10.36 4.70
N ASP A 158 21.50 11.14 5.72
CA ASP A 158 21.67 12.57 5.55
C ASP A 158 22.85 12.85 4.60
N VAL A 159 22.66 13.84 3.74
CA VAL A 159 23.69 14.41 2.89
C VAL A 159 24.03 15.79 3.42
N LYS A 160 25.29 15.98 3.85
CA LYS A 160 25.74 17.20 4.51
C LYS A 160 26.90 17.85 3.76
N SER A 161 26.97 19.18 3.76
CA SER A 161 28.11 19.90 3.19
C SER A 161 29.42 19.55 3.93
N ILE A 162 30.50 19.31 3.18
CA ILE A 162 31.83 19.04 3.77
C ILE A 162 32.52 20.33 4.21
N ASN A 163 32.34 21.40 3.44
CA ASN A 163 32.96 22.69 3.65
C ASN A 163 31.89 23.78 3.69
N VAL A 164 32.30 25.00 4.08
CA VAL A 164 31.52 26.20 3.78
C VAL A 164 31.47 26.36 2.26
N ILE A 165 30.28 26.54 1.71
CA ILE A 165 30.07 26.66 0.26
C ILE A 165 29.62 28.09 -0.02
N HIS A 166 30.32 28.75 -0.94
CA HIS A 166 29.91 30.05 -1.48
C HIS A 166 29.39 29.84 -2.90
N ILE A 167 28.13 30.19 -3.11
CA ILE A 167 27.44 30.01 -4.39
C ILE A 167 27.23 31.41 -4.98
N PRO A 168 27.91 31.77 -6.08
CA PRO A 168 27.80 33.10 -6.67
C PRO A 168 26.36 33.44 -7.09
N PRO A 169 26.03 34.73 -7.26
CA PRO A 169 24.72 35.15 -7.75
C PRO A 169 24.39 34.54 -9.11
N ARG A 170 23.16 34.04 -9.30
CA ARG A 170 22.65 33.52 -10.58
C ARG A 170 23.51 32.42 -11.22
N GLU A 171 24.28 31.69 -10.42
CA GLU A 171 25.18 30.64 -10.89
C GLU A 171 24.86 29.29 -10.25
N SER A 172 25.21 28.23 -10.98
CA SER A 172 25.23 26.86 -10.50
C SER A 172 26.65 26.46 -10.12
N CYS A 173 26.80 25.74 -9.01
CA CYS A 173 28.08 25.13 -8.64
C CYS A 173 27.89 23.67 -8.23
N THR A 174 28.94 22.88 -8.45
CA THR A 174 29.01 21.51 -7.95
C THR A 174 29.56 21.52 -6.53
N VAL A 175 28.80 20.96 -5.59
CA VAL A 175 29.13 20.87 -4.18
C VAL A 175 29.51 19.44 -3.82
N GLN A 176 30.65 19.27 -3.16
CA GLN A 176 30.99 17.99 -2.54
C GLN A 176 30.29 17.84 -1.20
N ALA A 177 29.61 16.72 -1.00
CA ALA A 177 28.83 16.43 0.19
C ALA A 177 29.22 15.07 0.79
N LYS A 178 29.08 14.96 2.11
CA LYS A 178 29.33 13.74 2.89
C LYS A 178 28.03 12.96 3.07
N VAL A 179 28.15 11.65 2.95
CA VAL A 179 27.08 10.69 3.24
C VAL A 179 27.65 9.59 4.12
N GLU A 180 26.86 9.11 5.08
CA GLU A 180 27.24 7.98 5.96
C GLU A 180 27.10 6.62 5.24
N LEU A 181 27.48 6.57 3.96
CA LEU A 181 27.51 5.37 3.12
C LEU A 181 28.88 5.27 2.47
N SER A 182 29.59 4.16 2.64
CA SER A 182 30.96 4.00 2.12
C SER A 182 31.01 4.12 0.59
N SER A 183 30.11 3.43 -0.12
CA SER A 183 30.03 3.44 -1.57
C SER A 183 28.67 2.95 -2.06
N ALA A 184 28.15 3.54 -3.14
CA ALA A 184 26.98 3.04 -3.87
C ALA A 184 26.96 3.55 -5.31
N ASP A 185 26.60 2.67 -6.25
CA ASP A 185 26.60 3.01 -7.67
C ASP A 185 25.48 3.99 -8.05
N THR A 186 24.30 3.84 -7.45
CA THR A 186 23.14 4.69 -7.72
C THR A 186 22.25 4.78 -6.48
N VAL A 187 22.05 6.00 -5.98
CA VAL A 187 21.09 6.32 -4.91
C VAL A 187 20.20 7.48 -5.32
N TYR A 188 18.98 7.53 -4.79
CA TYR A 188 18.08 8.65 -5.04
C TYR A 188 18.26 9.72 -3.97
N PHE A 189 18.61 10.93 -4.39
CA PHE A 189 18.70 12.11 -3.54
C PHE A 189 17.42 12.93 -3.59
N SER A 190 16.91 13.26 -2.41
CA SER A 190 15.86 14.24 -2.21
C SER A 190 16.43 15.44 -1.46
N PRO A 191 16.31 16.67 -2.00
CA PRO A 191 16.68 17.87 -1.24
C PRO A 191 15.79 17.97 0.01
N VAL A 192 16.35 18.51 1.09
CA VAL A 192 15.52 18.97 2.20
C VAL A 192 14.97 20.32 1.82
N ASP A 193 13.66 20.50 1.96
CA ASP A 193 13.08 21.82 1.80
C ASP A 193 13.67 22.71 2.90
N LEU A 194 14.55 23.63 2.52
CA LEU A 194 15.07 24.67 3.40
C LEU A 194 13.96 25.73 3.58
N ILE A 195 12.81 25.34 4.16
CA ILE A 195 11.53 26.10 4.22
C ILE A 195 11.62 27.36 5.09
N GLN A 196 12.77 27.68 5.68
CA GLN A 196 12.88 28.92 6.45
C GLN A 196 13.36 30.07 5.57
N SER A 197 12.38 30.84 5.10
CA SER A 197 12.45 32.15 4.45
C SER A 197 12.85 32.16 2.98
N GLU A 198 12.54 33.27 2.31
CA GLU A 198 12.72 33.67 0.89
C GLU A 198 14.19 33.63 0.38
N LYS A 199 14.98 32.67 0.87
CA LYS A 199 16.43 32.60 0.86
C LYS A 199 16.91 31.17 0.61
N SER A 200 16.24 30.41 -0.26
CA SER A 200 16.65 29.03 -0.57
C SER A 200 17.43 28.96 -1.88
N VAL A 201 18.54 28.26 -1.83
CA VAL A 201 19.21 27.74 -3.02
C VAL A 201 18.40 26.58 -3.59
N VAL A 202 18.47 26.39 -4.90
CA VAL A 202 17.74 25.34 -5.60
C VAL A 202 18.65 24.12 -5.75
N MET A 203 18.14 22.96 -5.31
CA MET A 203 18.78 21.66 -5.49
C MET A 203 17.74 20.70 -6.06
N PRO A 204 17.91 20.18 -7.29
CA PRO A 204 16.95 19.24 -7.85
C PRO A 204 17.13 17.85 -7.22
N PRO A 205 16.03 17.08 -7.05
CA PRO A 205 16.14 15.65 -6.82
C PRO A 205 16.96 15.00 -7.94
N SER A 206 17.85 14.07 -7.59
CA SER A 206 18.86 13.57 -8.52
C SER A 206 19.31 12.16 -8.16
N LEU A 207 19.83 11.43 -9.16
CA LEU A 207 20.52 10.17 -8.93
C LEU A 207 21.99 10.45 -8.65
N LEU A 208 22.52 9.92 -7.55
CA LEU A 208 23.88 10.15 -7.13
C LEU A 208 24.70 8.87 -7.12
N HIS A 209 26.00 9.04 -7.33
CA HIS A 209 27.02 8.03 -7.10
C HIS A 209 27.78 8.38 -5.82
N ILE A 210 27.91 7.43 -4.91
CA ILE A 210 28.62 7.61 -3.65
C ILE A 210 29.93 6.82 -3.71
N ASN A 211 31.03 7.50 -3.43
CA ASN A 211 32.35 6.89 -3.34
C ASN A 211 33.10 7.46 -2.13
N ASN A 212 33.66 6.57 -1.31
CA ASN A 212 34.40 6.90 -0.10
C ASN A 212 33.66 7.91 0.80
N TYR A 213 32.39 7.66 1.10
CA TYR A 213 31.55 8.53 1.95
C TYR A 213 31.29 9.93 1.37
N THR A 214 31.55 10.14 0.08
CA THR A 214 31.36 11.43 -0.60
C THR A 214 30.52 11.31 -1.86
N THR A 215 29.82 12.39 -2.19
CA THR A 215 29.06 12.57 -3.42
C THR A 215 29.17 14.01 -3.90
N TYR A 216 28.71 14.28 -5.13
CA TYR A 216 28.62 15.61 -5.71
C TYR A 216 27.17 15.97 -6.00
N LEU A 217 26.81 17.23 -5.75
CA LEU A 217 25.46 17.78 -5.93
C LEU A 217 25.53 19.04 -6.78
N GLU A 218 24.54 19.26 -7.65
CA GLU A 218 24.35 20.56 -8.29
C GLU A 218 23.48 21.46 -7.42
N VAL A 219 23.98 22.67 -7.17
CA VAL A 219 23.26 23.70 -6.40
C VAL A 219 23.24 24.97 -7.22
N TYR A 220 22.05 25.56 -7.38
CA TYR A 220 21.85 26.83 -8.07
C TYR A 220 21.44 27.92 -7.08
N ASN A 221 22.07 29.08 -7.19
CA ASN A 221 21.67 30.26 -6.43
C ASN A 221 20.78 31.17 -7.29
N PRO A 222 19.47 31.24 -7.01
CA PRO A 222 18.56 32.10 -7.77
C PRO A 222 18.68 33.58 -7.41
N HIS A 223 19.49 33.96 -6.42
CA HIS A 223 19.58 35.33 -5.93
C HIS A 223 20.63 36.17 -6.67
N ASP A 224 20.50 37.50 -6.53
CA ASP A 224 21.45 38.50 -7.05
C ASP A 224 22.62 38.78 -6.09
N TYR A 225 22.79 37.96 -5.04
CA TYR A 225 23.90 38.04 -4.08
C TYR A 225 24.48 36.64 -3.80
N THR A 226 25.75 36.58 -3.38
CA THR A 226 26.41 35.32 -3.04
C THR A 226 25.73 34.66 -1.85
N TYR A 227 25.30 33.41 -2.02
CA TYR A 227 24.72 32.63 -0.95
C TYR A 227 25.79 31.78 -0.27
N THR A 228 25.81 31.74 1.07
CA THR A 228 26.79 30.94 1.83
C THR A 228 26.09 29.85 2.62
N LEU A 229 26.39 28.59 2.31
CA LEU A 229 25.98 27.44 3.12
C LEU A 229 27.08 27.12 4.13
N PRO A 230 26.79 27.08 5.44
CA PRO A 230 27.74 26.63 6.44
C PRO A 230 28.25 25.20 6.18
N MET A 231 29.34 24.84 6.86
CA MET A 231 29.80 23.46 6.93
C MET A 231 28.79 22.61 7.72
N SER A 232 28.64 21.34 7.33
CA SER A 232 27.69 20.39 7.92
C SER A 232 26.21 20.78 7.78
N THR A 233 25.88 21.70 6.87
CA THR A 233 24.49 22.00 6.50
C THR A 233 23.86 20.76 5.90
N LEU A 234 22.67 20.40 6.38
CA LEU A 234 21.85 19.33 5.80
C LEU A 234 21.31 19.79 4.44
N LEU A 235 21.82 19.19 3.37
CA LEU A 235 21.45 19.52 1.99
C LEU A 235 20.25 18.69 1.51
N GLY A 236 20.19 17.44 1.99
CA GLY A 236 19.13 16.52 1.61
C GLY A 236 19.34 15.14 2.21
N ARG A 237 18.66 14.15 1.65
CA ARG A 237 18.73 12.76 2.08
C ARG A 237 18.88 11.86 0.87
N VAL A 238 19.72 10.84 0.97
CA VAL A 238 19.76 9.76 -0.01
C VAL A 238 18.98 8.57 0.51
N THR A 239 18.32 7.87 -0.41
CA THR A 239 17.70 6.58 -0.15
C THR A 239 18.29 5.56 -1.11
N HIS A 240 18.63 4.38 -0.58
CA HIS A 240 18.88 3.23 -1.43
C HIS A 240 17.57 2.92 -2.15
N THR A 241 17.59 3.10 -3.47
CA THR A 241 16.45 3.05 -4.40
C THR A 241 15.30 2.15 -3.91
N PRO A 242 14.17 2.72 -3.47
CA PRO A 242 12.92 1.99 -3.50
C PRO A 242 12.34 2.11 -4.90
N TYR A 243 11.89 0.96 -5.41
CA TYR A 243 11.11 0.77 -6.62
C TYR A 243 10.17 1.95 -6.94
N GLU A 244 10.14 2.32 -8.23
CA GLU A 244 9.35 3.38 -8.89
C GLU A 244 9.92 4.81 -8.75
N MET A 245 10.91 5.11 -9.61
CA MET A 245 11.16 6.50 -10.00
C MET A 245 9.86 7.11 -10.50
N HIS A 246 9.47 8.24 -9.92
CA HIS A 246 8.55 9.15 -10.58
C HIS A 246 9.18 9.55 -11.92
N SER A 247 8.62 9.01 -13.00
CA SER A 247 8.84 9.50 -14.37
C SER A 247 8.24 10.90 -14.47
N CYS A 248 8.91 11.89 -13.89
CA CYS A 248 8.69 13.27 -14.25
C CYS A 248 9.43 13.46 -15.58
N LEU A 249 8.68 13.79 -16.65
CA LEU A 249 9.14 14.04 -18.03
C LEU A 249 9.14 12.81 -18.97
N LEU A 250 7.96 12.30 -19.30
CA LEU A 250 7.71 11.78 -20.65
C LEU A 250 6.61 12.64 -21.28
N PHE A 251 7.04 13.62 -22.09
CA PHE A 251 6.15 14.21 -23.09
C PHE A 251 5.91 13.15 -24.17
N ASP A 252 4.80 12.43 -24.05
CA ASP A 252 4.33 11.52 -25.09
C ASP A 252 3.88 12.34 -26.30
N THR A 253 4.71 12.34 -27.35
CA THR A 253 4.42 13.01 -28.64
C THR A 253 4.22 12.02 -29.78
N SER A 254 3.90 10.76 -29.50
CA SER A 254 3.59 9.82 -30.58
C SER A 254 2.64 8.72 -30.15
N ARG A 255 1.35 9.01 -30.30
CA ARG A 255 0.39 7.98 -30.70
C ARG A 255 0.88 7.35 -32.00
N GLU A 256 1.26 6.07 -31.98
CA GLU A 256 0.70 5.04 -32.86
C GLU A 256 1.40 3.67 -32.66
N THR A 257 0.55 2.66 -32.47
CA THR A 257 0.75 1.23 -32.79
C THR A 257 1.68 0.34 -31.95
N LEU A 258 1.02 -0.49 -31.12
CA LEU A 258 1.20 -1.95 -31.01
C LEU A 258 2.60 -2.52 -30.71
N SER A 259 2.85 -2.86 -29.44
CA SER A 259 3.03 -4.27 -29.02
C SER A 259 3.03 -4.36 -27.48
N LEU A 260 1.99 -4.99 -26.94
CA LEU A 260 1.86 -5.28 -25.51
C LEU A 260 2.80 -6.45 -25.16
N SER A 261 4.01 -6.13 -24.68
CA SER A 261 4.77 -7.04 -23.82
C SER A 261 4.20 -7.00 -22.40
N PRO A 262 4.13 -8.13 -21.67
CA PRO A 262 3.41 -8.18 -20.41
C PRO A 262 4.18 -7.42 -19.33
N GLN A 263 3.70 -6.23 -19.00
CA GLN A 263 4.06 -5.57 -17.75
C GLN A 263 3.56 -6.42 -16.59
N HIS A 264 4.42 -6.67 -15.60
CA HIS A 264 4.10 -7.29 -14.33
C HIS A 264 3.01 -6.47 -13.62
N HIS A 265 1.75 -6.74 -13.93
CA HIS A 265 0.65 -6.40 -13.04
C HIS A 265 0.85 -7.23 -11.77
N ILE A 266 1.09 -6.54 -10.66
CA ILE A 266 1.04 -7.11 -9.31
C ILE A 266 -0.40 -7.57 -9.08
N PHE A 267 -0.73 -8.77 -9.55
CA PHE A 267 -1.94 -9.46 -9.16
C PHE A 267 -1.72 -9.97 -7.74
N ASN A 268 -2.30 -9.28 -6.77
CA ASN A 268 -2.47 -9.83 -5.43
C ASN A 268 -3.35 -11.09 -5.55
N THR A 269 -2.75 -12.27 -5.41
CA THR A 269 -3.43 -13.56 -5.50
C THR A 269 -4.42 -13.68 -4.34
N ILE A 270 -5.71 -13.81 -4.65
CA ILE A 270 -6.71 -14.29 -3.69
C ILE A 270 -6.59 -15.81 -3.69
N GLU A 271 -5.84 -16.39 -2.76
CA GLU A 271 -5.89 -17.82 -2.51
C GLU A 271 -7.07 -18.13 -1.57
N LEU A 272 -8.06 -18.85 -2.11
CA LEU A 272 -9.25 -19.28 -1.40
C LEU A 272 -8.91 -20.43 -0.43
N GLU A 273 -9.29 -20.29 0.84
CA GLU A 273 -9.31 -21.42 1.79
C GLU A 273 -10.18 -22.55 1.20
N GLN A 274 -9.61 -23.75 1.14
CA GLN A 274 -10.18 -24.98 0.56
C GLN A 274 -11.35 -25.54 1.37
N LYS A 275 -12.44 -24.78 1.54
CA LYS A 275 -13.71 -25.35 1.99
C LYS A 275 -14.81 -25.01 0.98
N PRO A 276 -15.18 -25.97 0.10
CA PRO A 276 -16.17 -25.71 -0.93
C PRO A 276 -17.53 -25.43 -0.27
N SER A 277 -18.02 -24.21 -0.42
CA SER A 277 -19.42 -23.89 -0.19
C SER A 277 -20.27 -24.50 -1.31
N GLU A 278 -21.54 -24.81 -1.04
CA GLU A 278 -22.48 -25.28 -2.07
C GLU A 278 -22.55 -24.32 -3.27
N THR A 279 -22.40 -23.01 -3.04
CA THR A 279 -22.34 -21.97 -4.06
C THR A 279 -21.10 -22.09 -4.96
N SER A 280 -19.95 -22.52 -4.42
CA SER A 280 -18.75 -22.75 -5.23
C SER A 280 -18.96 -23.89 -6.23
N ASN A 281 -19.66 -24.96 -5.83
CA ASN A 281 -20.00 -26.07 -6.73
C ASN A 281 -20.93 -25.62 -7.86
N THR A 282 -21.85 -24.69 -7.58
CA THR A 282 -22.74 -24.10 -8.58
C THR A 282 -21.99 -23.23 -9.58
N ILE A 283 -21.05 -22.39 -9.10
CA ILE A 283 -20.18 -21.58 -9.97
C ILE A 283 -19.36 -22.48 -10.88
N ASP A 284 -18.81 -23.58 -10.35
CA ASP A 284 -18.01 -24.52 -11.13
C ASP A 284 -18.83 -25.17 -12.23
N LYS A 285 -20.07 -25.57 -11.96
CA LYS A 285 -21.00 -26.06 -12.99
C LYS A 285 -21.27 -25.03 -14.08
N LEU A 286 -21.46 -23.75 -13.73
CA LEU A 286 -21.73 -22.68 -14.71
C LEU A 286 -20.57 -22.42 -15.66
N ILE A 287 -19.33 -22.59 -15.21
CA ILE A 287 -18.13 -22.28 -16.02
C ILE A 287 -17.55 -23.51 -16.73
N THR A 288 -17.98 -24.73 -16.41
CA THR A 288 -17.43 -25.97 -17.00
C THR A 288 -17.56 -26.04 -18.52
N HIS A 289 -18.51 -25.32 -19.11
CA HIS A 289 -18.74 -25.32 -20.56
C HIS A 289 -17.81 -24.37 -21.35
N ILE A 290 -17.01 -23.55 -20.67
CA ILE A 290 -16.09 -22.59 -21.31
C ILE A 290 -14.77 -23.29 -21.62
N LYS A 291 -14.45 -23.40 -22.92
CA LYS A 291 -13.24 -24.08 -23.41
C LYS A 291 -11.96 -23.25 -23.28
N ASN A 292 -12.09 -21.93 -23.30
CA ASN A 292 -10.97 -21.00 -23.17
C ASN A 292 -10.59 -20.87 -21.69
N VAL A 293 -9.41 -21.39 -21.32
CA VAL A 293 -8.93 -21.45 -19.93
C VAL A 293 -8.75 -20.05 -19.32
N PRO A 294 -8.09 -19.08 -19.99
CA PRO A 294 -8.05 -17.69 -19.51
C PRO A 294 -9.43 -17.07 -19.23
N GLU A 295 -10.38 -17.23 -20.15
CA GLU A 295 -11.74 -16.67 -19.98
C GLU A 295 -12.50 -17.37 -18.86
N GLN A 296 -12.36 -18.69 -18.75
CA GLN A 296 -12.95 -19.47 -17.67
C GLN A 296 -12.44 -19.00 -16.30
N GLN A 297 -11.14 -18.72 -16.18
CA GLN A 297 -10.55 -18.20 -14.95
C GLN A 297 -11.04 -16.78 -14.64
N GLN A 298 -11.08 -15.89 -15.63
CA GLN A 298 -11.62 -14.53 -15.44
C GLN A 298 -13.08 -14.55 -15.01
N LEU A 299 -13.92 -15.37 -15.64
CA LEU A 299 -15.33 -15.48 -15.30
C LEU A 299 -15.52 -16.09 -13.90
N ARG A 300 -14.71 -17.10 -13.54
CA ARG A 300 -14.73 -17.69 -12.20
C ARG A 300 -14.46 -16.64 -11.11
N LEU A 301 -13.46 -15.79 -11.33
CA LEU A 301 -13.14 -14.69 -10.42
C LEU A 301 -14.31 -13.71 -10.27
N ILE A 302 -14.98 -13.35 -11.37
CA ILE A 302 -16.14 -12.45 -11.34
C ILE A 302 -17.31 -13.08 -10.57
N LEU A 303 -17.65 -14.34 -10.87
CA LEU A 303 -18.77 -15.04 -10.23
C LEU A 303 -18.53 -15.25 -8.72
N GLN A 304 -17.30 -15.57 -8.33
CA GLN A 304 -16.92 -15.69 -6.92
C GLN A 304 -16.87 -14.33 -6.21
N GLN A 305 -16.40 -13.27 -6.87
CA GLN A 305 -16.43 -11.91 -6.33
C GLN A 305 -17.87 -11.47 -6.01
N HIS A 306 -18.83 -11.87 -6.84
CA HIS A 306 -20.25 -11.54 -6.70
C HIS A 306 -21.08 -12.68 -6.10
N MET A 307 -20.46 -13.64 -5.40
CA MET A 307 -21.11 -14.86 -4.92
C MET A 307 -22.39 -14.60 -4.11
N LYS A 308 -22.47 -13.50 -3.36
CA LYS A 308 -23.66 -13.12 -2.58
C LYS A 308 -24.91 -12.89 -3.45
N ILE A 309 -24.74 -12.47 -4.70
CA ILE A 309 -25.85 -12.25 -5.65
C ILE A 309 -26.38 -13.60 -6.16
N PHE A 310 -25.50 -14.60 -6.25
CA PHE A 310 -25.79 -15.93 -6.78
C PHE A 310 -26.01 -16.97 -5.68
N ASP A 311 -26.04 -16.54 -4.41
CA ASP A 311 -26.29 -17.40 -3.28
C ASP A 311 -27.78 -17.70 -3.15
N ILE A 312 -28.22 -18.73 -3.88
CA ILE A 312 -29.61 -19.22 -3.87
C ILE A 312 -29.99 -19.92 -2.54
N SER A 313 -29.05 -20.15 -1.63
CA SER A 313 -29.34 -20.78 -0.32
C SER A 313 -30.11 -19.85 0.61
N LYS A 314 -30.08 -18.54 0.35
CA LYS A 314 -30.82 -17.52 1.10
C LYS A 314 -31.75 -16.78 0.17
N ILE A 315 -33.06 -16.90 0.42
CA ILE A 315 -34.06 -16.06 -0.26
C ILE A 315 -33.75 -14.61 0.11
N THR A 316 -33.21 -13.86 -0.85
CA THR A 316 -32.94 -12.44 -0.67
C THR A 316 -34.27 -11.71 -0.86
N GLN A 317 -35.12 -11.70 0.16
CA GLN A 317 -36.24 -10.77 0.18
C GLN A 317 -35.66 -9.36 0.26
N ALA A 318 -35.83 -8.60 -0.82
CA ALA A 318 -35.51 -7.18 -0.81
C ALA A 318 -36.44 -6.52 0.23
N ASN A 319 -35.90 -6.23 1.42
CA ASN A 319 -36.57 -5.42 2.43
C ASN A 319 -36.60 -3.95 1.95
N MET A 320 -37.38 -3.71 0.90
CA MET A 320 -37.68 -2.39 0.42
C MET A 320 -38.88 -1.93 1.23
N HIS A 321 -38.63 -1.12 2.26
CA HIS A 321 -39.67 -0.39 2.97
C HIS A 321 -40.15 0.79 2.09
N ILE A 322 -40.61 0.47 0.87
CA ILE A 322 -41.27 1.43 0.00
C ILE A 322 -42.76 1.17 0.17
N GLN A 323 -43.43 2.06 0.88
CA GLN A 323 -44.88 2.16 0.82
C GLN A 323 -45.25 2.63 -0.59
N HIS A 324 -45.54 1.68 -1.48
CA HIS A 324 -46.16 2.00 -2.76
C HIS A 324 -47.65 2.26 -2.51
N THR A 325 -48.03 3.54 -2.44
CA THR A 325 -49.45 3.92 -2.48
C THR A 325 -49.93 3.82 -3.92
N ILE A 326 -50.65 2.75 -4.24
CA ILE A 326 -51.34 2.64 -5.52
C ILE A 326 -52.56 3.56 -5.46
N ASN A 327 -52.51 4.69 -6.15
CA ASN A 327 -53.62 5.64 -6.18
C ASN A 327 -54.70 5.10 -7.14
N THR A 328 -55.68 4.38 -6.60
CA THR A 328 -56.78 3.79 -7.37
C THR A 328 -57.91 4.79 -7.67
N GLY A 329 -57.80 6.05 -7.25
CA GLY A 329 -58.90 7.02 -7.33
C GLY A 329 -60.19 6.48 -6.67
N ASP A 330 -61.34 6.74 -7.28
CA ASP A 330 -62.66 6.24 -6.81
C ASP A 330 -62.98 4.80 -7.29
N SER A 331 -62.00 4.09 -7.85
CA SER A 331 -62.21 2.74 -8.39
C SER A 331 -62.39 1.74 -7.25
N LEU A 332 -63.57 1.12 -7.17
CA LEU A 332 -63.80 0.00 -6.24
C LEU A 332 -62.82 -1.14 -6.53
N PRO A 333 -62.31 -1.85 -5.51
CA PRO A 333 -61.41 -2.98 -5.69
C PRO A 333 -62.03 -4.01 -6.64
N ILE A 334 -61.34 -4.31 -7.74
CA ILE A 334 -61.80 -5.31 -8.70
C ILE A 334 -61.62 -6.69 -8.05
N SER A 335 -62.71 -7.25 -7.53
CA SER A 335 -62.78 -8.65 -7.10
C SER A 335 -62.76 -9.56 -8.33
N SER A 336 -61.56 -9.80 -8.86
CA SER A 336 -61.33 -10.79 -9.91
C SER A 336 -60.50 -11.91 -9.30
N ARG A 337 -60.98 -13.16 -9.46
CA ARG A 337 -60.25 -14.32 -8.96
C ARG A 337 -58.93 -14.43 -9.75
N PRO A 338 -57.76 -14.54 -9.07
CA PRO A 338 -56.47 -14.36 -9.73
C PRO A 338 -56.20 -15.28 -10.92
N TYR A 339 -56.83 -16.47 -10.98
CA TYR A 339 -56.63 -17.42 -12.08
C TYR A 339 -57.88 -18.27 -12.35
N PRO A 340 -58.14 -18.66 -13.61
CA PRO A 340 -59.08 -19.72 -13.95
C PRO A 340 -58.61 -21.04 -13.33
N ARG A 341 -59.41 -21.63 -12.45
CA ARG A 341 -59.07 -22.92 -11.82
C ARG A 341 -59.22 -24.07 -12.80
N THR A 342 -58.29 -25.02 -12.74
CA THR A 342 -58.36 -26.30 -13.45
C THR A 342 -59.54 -27.13 -12.96
N ILE A 343 -59.98 -28.11 -13.75
CA ILE A 343 -61.14 -28.97 -13.43
C ILE A 343 -60.89 -29.77 -12.14
N GLU A 344 -59.65 -30.20 -11.90
CA GLU A 344 -59.24 -30.94 -10.70
C GLU A 344 -59.40 -30.10 -9.42
N GLN A 345 -58.92 -28.85 -9.43
CA GLN A 345 -59.07 -27.92 -8.30
C GLN A 345 -60.52 -27.55 -7.98
N ARG A 346 -61.47 -27.81 -8.89
CA ARG A 346 -62.91 -27.66 -8.62
C ARG A 346 -63.50 -28.89 -7.95
N ARG A 347 -62.97 -30.08 -8.22
CA ARG A 347 -63.44 -31.34 -7.61
C ARG A 347 -63.06 -31.41 -6.13
N ASP A 348 -61.85 -31.00 -5.76
CA ASP A 348 -61.38 -31.08 -4.37
C ASP A 348 -62.23 -30.24 -3.40
N MET A 349 -62.75 -29.09 -3.83
CA MET A 349 -63.66 -28.29 -2.99
C MET A 349 -65.06 -28.87 -2.86
N THR A 350 -65.46 -29.81 -3.71
CA THR A 350 -66.78 -30.44 -3.60
C THR A 350 -66.77 -31.51 -2.49
N ILE A 351 -65.58 -31.96 -2.08
CA ILE A 351 -65.38 -32.97 -1.03
C ILE A 351 -65.41 -32.31 0.36
N ASP A 352 -64.96 -31.06 0.48
CA ASP A 352 -64.90 -30.32 1.75
C ASP A 352 -66.26 -29.73 2.23
N PHE A 353 -67.37 -29.95 1.50
CA PHE A 353 -68.71 -29.50 1.91
C PHE A 353 -69.71 -30.65 2.09
N SER A 354 -69.23 -31.88 2.20
CA SER A 354 -70.04 -33.05 2.52
C SER A 354 -69.55 -33.70 3.81
N ASP A 355 -69.84 -33.03 4.93
CA ASP A 355 -70.08 -33.62 6.25
C ASP A 355 -71.21 -32.85 6.95
#